data_AF-A0A7K2MP19-F1
#
_entry.id   AF-A0A7K2MP19-F1
#
_cell.length_a   1.000
_cell.length_b   1.000
_cell.length_c   1.000
_cell.angle_alpha   90.00
_cell.angle_beta   90.00
_cell.angle_gamma   90.00
#
_symmetry.space_group_name_H-M   'P 1'
#
loop_
_entity.id
_entity.type
_entity.pdbx_description
1 polymer ?
#
loop_
_entity_poly.entity_id
_entity_poly.type
_entity_poly.pdbx_seq_one_letter_code
_entity_poly.pdbx_strand_id
1 'polypeptide(L)'
;FVQAVPSSPELRPRAAEEALTALRRGIHVVTATKSHLLTHWRQLDEAARAGGSMIRISGATGAALPAGDLARTSLRGLDCRTIRACPNGTATFVLDRLAEGRTLGDAVRAARLLGIAEADPSADLSGEDSATKVRLLAALAWGW
;
A
#
# COMPACT_ATOMS: atom_id res chain seq x y z
N PHE A 1 7.29 8.66 -13.72
CA PHE A 1 8.12 8.45 -12.52
C PHE A 1 7.59 7.24 -11.78
N VAL A 2 8.47 6.28 -11.45
CA VAL A 2 8.10 5.09 -10.67
C VAL A 2 8.76 5.22 -9.31
N GLN A 3 7.98 5.05 -8.25
CA GLN A 3 8.46 5.20 -6.88
C GLN A 3 8.22 3.90 -6.10
N ALA A 4 9.31 3.36 -5.56
CA ALA A 4 9.34 2.14 -4.77
C ALA A 4 10.30 2.28 -3.57
N VAL A 5 10.34 3.47 -2.96
CA VAL A 5 11.11 3.69 -1.74
C VAL A 5 10.43 2.99 -0.55
N PRO A 6 11.18 2.51 0.46
CA PRO A 6 10.61 1.89 1.64
C PRO A 6 9.57 2.78 2.31
N SER A 7 8.47 2.17 2.76
CA SER A 7 7.39 2.90 3.43
C SER A 7 7.70 3.05 4.90
N SER A 8 8.46 4.08 5.27
CA SER A 8 8.78 4.39 6.66
C SER A 8 8.43 5.85 7.01
N PRO A 9 8.24 6.17 8.31
CA PRO A 9 8.02 7.54 8.76
C PRO A 9 9.13 8.51 8.35
N GLU A 10 10.39 8.06 8.37
CA GLU A 10 11.58 8.87 8.10
C GLU A 10 11.68 9.25 6.63
N LEU A 11 11.31 8.33 5.73
CA LEU A 11 11.33 8.56 4.27
C LEU A 11 10.06 9.23 3.74
N ARG A 12 9.02 9.39 4.58
CA ARG A 12 7.74 9.98 4.18
C ARG A 12 7.87 11.38 3.55
N PRO A 13 8.61 12.35 4.12
CA PRO A 13 8.70 13.69 3.55
C PRO A 13 9.35 13.68 2.17
N ARG A 14 10.44 12.92 2.03
CA ARG A 14 11.13 12.71 0.75
C ARG A 14 10.21 12.08 -0.30
N ALA A 15 9.49 11.02 0.08
CA ALA A 15 8.58 10.34 -0.83
C ALA A 15 7.47 11.28 -1.35
N ALA A 16 6.93 12.13 -0.47
CA ALA A 16 5.96 13.15 -0.83
C ALA A 16 6.55 14.20 -1.78
N GLU A 17 7.74 14.73 -1.47
CA GLU A 17 8.41 15.75 -2.27
C GLU A 17 8.74 15.28 -3.69
N GLU A 18 9.30 14.06 -3.82
CA GLU A 18 9.61 13.45 -5.12
C GLU A 18 8.36 13.32 -5.99
N ALA A 19 7.26 12.80 -5.41
CA ALA A 19 6.00 12.63 -6.12
C ALA A 19 5.37 13.98 -6.51
N LEU A 20 5.31 14.95 -5.59
CA LEU A 20 4.79 16.29 -5.86
C LEU A 20 5.58 17.00 -6.96
N THR A 21 6.90 16.90 -6.94
CA THR A 21 7.77 17.50 -7.95
C THR A 21 7.50 16.93 -9.33
N ALA A 22 7.38 15.61 -9.44
CA ALA A 22 7.06 14.94 -10.71
C ALA A 22 5.68 15.38 -11.23
N LEU A 23 4.65 15.33 -10.37
CA LEU A 23 3.27 15.64 -10.75
C LEU A 23 3.12 17.10 -11.23
N ARG A 24 3.73 18.06 -10.54
CA ARG A 24 3.73 19.49 -10.92
C ARG A 24 4.41 19.76 -12.25
N ARG A 25 5.34 18.90 -12.67
CA ARG A 25 6.01 18.97 -13.99
C ARG A 25 5.23 18.24 -15.08
N GLY A 26 4.02 17.76 -14.80
CA GLY A 26 3.20 16.99 -15.75
C GLY A 26 3.65 15.55 -15.93
N ILE A 27 4.52 15.02 -15.06
CA ILE A 27 5.01 13.64 -15.15
C ILE A 27 4.08 12.73 -14.35
N HIS A 28 3.52 11.70 -14.99
CA HIS A 28 2.74 10.68 -14.29
C HIS A 28 3.57 9.95 -13.23
N VAL A 29 2.95 9.64 -12.09
CA VAL A 29 3.56 8.90 -10.98
C VAL A 29 2.87 7.55 -10.81
N VAL A 30 3.67 6.49 -10.72
CA VAL A 30 3.23 5.15 -10.28
C VAL A 30 4.01 4.82 -9.02
N THR A 31 3.34 4.52 -7.92
CA THR A 31 4.01 4.28 -6.63
C THR A 31 3.49 3.05 -5.89
N ALA A 32 4.43 2.28 -5.35
CA ALA A 32 4.16 1.24 -4.34
C ALA A 32 4.43 1.75 -2.91
N THR A 33 4.99 2.95 -2.78
CA THR A 33 5.29 3.58 -1.48
C THR A 33 4.00 4.11 -0.85
N LYS A 34 3.67 3.61 0.35
CA LYS A 34 2.42 3.92 1.08
C LYS A 34 2.54 5.12 2.02
N SER A 35 3.75 5.36 2.53
CA SER A 35 3.98 6.24 3.71
C SER A 35 3.42 7.66 3.57
N HIS A 36 3.45 8.22 2.36
CA HIS A 36 3.00 9.58 2.05
C HIS A 36 1.54 9.62 1.55
N LEU A 37 1.00 8.51 1.03
CA LEU A 37 -0.33 8.49 0.41
C LEU A 37 -1.43 8.88 1.40
N LEU A 38 -1.44 8.30 2.60
CA LEU A 38 -2.49 8.56 3.60
C LEU A 38 -2.48 9.98 4.18
N THR A 39 -1.35 10.67 4.11
CA THR A 39 -1.14 11.97 4.79
C THR A 39 -1.08 13.14 3.81
N HIS A 40 -0.68 12.90 2.56
CA HIS A 40 -0.43 13.94 1.57
C HIS A 40 -1.34 13.80 0.34
N TRP A 41 -2.34 12.91 0.36
CA TRP A 41 -3.18 12.64 -0.81
C TRP A 41 -3.75 13.90 -1.47
N ARG A 42 -4.31 14.82 -0.67
CA ARG A 42 -4.89 16.06 -1.18
C ARG A 42 -3.89 16.86 -2.01
N GLN A 43 -2.66 17.02 -1.51
CA GLN A 43 -1.61 17.76 -2.19
C GLN A 43 -1.15 17.04 -3.47
N LEU A 44 -1.09 15.71 -3.44
CA LEU A 44 -0.74 14.89 -4.60
C LEU A 44 -1.81 14.98 -5.69
N ASP A 45 -3.09 14.89 -5.33
CA ASP A 45 -4.22 15.00 -6.27
C ASP A 45 -4.29 16.41 -6.88
N GLU A 46 -4.16 17.45 -6.07
CA GLU A 46 -4.09 18.84 -6.53
C GLU A 46 -2.91 19.05 -7.50
N ALA A 47 -1.71 18.55 -7.16
CA ALA A 47 -0.53 18.63 -8.02
C ALA A 47 -0.71 17.87 -9.34
N ALA A 48 -1.31 16.67 -9.29
CA ALA A 48 -1.60 15.88 -10.48
C ALA A 48 -2.54 16.63 -11.44
N ARG A 49 -3.63 17.19 -10.90
CA ARG A 49 -4.58 17.99 -11.69
C ARG A 49 -3.93 19.24 -12.30
N ALA A 50 -3.19 20.01 -11.50
CA ALA A 50 -2.55 21.24 -11.95
C ALA A 50 -1.49 20.99 -13.04
N GLY A 51 -0.75 19.88 -12.94
CA GLY A 51 0.24 19.49 -13.95
C GLY A 51 -0.34 18.74 -15.15
N GLY A 52 -1.64 18.42 -15.18
CA GLY A 52 -2.22 17.56 -16.21
C GLY A 52 -1.71 16.12 -16.20
N SER A 53 -1.28 15.64 -15.03
CA SER A 53 -0.70 14.31 -14.83
C SER A 53 -1.60 13.41 -13.98
N MET A 54 -1.11 12.22 -13.63
CA MET A 54 -1.88 11.20 -12.91
C MET A 54 -0.97 10.51 -11.88
N ILE A 55 -1.56 10.13 -10.75
CA ILE A 55 -0.94 9.24 -9.77
C ILE A 55 -1.68 7.88 -9.75
N ARG A 56 -0.93 6.78 -9.75
CA ARG A 56 -1.45 5.40 -9.67
C ARG A 56 -0.77 4.64 -8.53
N ILE A 57 -1.58 3.96 -7.71
CA ILE A 57 -1.15 3.39 -6.43
C ILE A 57 -1.46 1.89 -6.28
N SER A 58 -1.64 1.17 -7.39
CA SER A 58 -2.09 -0.24 -7.37
C SER A 58 -1.17 -1.12 -6.49
N GLY A 59 0.16 -1.00 -6.70
CA GLY A 59 1.16 -1.73 -5.93
C GLY A 59 1.14 -1.45 -4.42
N ALA A 60 0.65 -0.27 -4.01
CA ALA A 60 0.53 0.11 -2.60
C ALA A 60 -0.67 -0.56 -1.89
N THR A 61 -1.60 -1.18 -2.61
CA THR A 61 -2.87 -1.72 -2.07
C THR A 61 -2.94 -3.24 -1.98
N GLY A 62 -2.05 -3.96 -2.67
CA GLY A 62 -2.08 -5.42 -2.72
C GLY A 62 -0.94 -6.06 -3.51
N ALA A 63 0.18 -5.35 -3.68
CA ALA A 63 1.29 -5.76 -4.54
C ALA A 63 0.82 -6.13 -5.97
N ALA A 64 0.80 -7.41 -6.31
CA ALA A 64 0.37 -7.90 -7.62
C ALA A 64 -1.17 -8.04 -7.76
N LEU A 65 -1.92 -7.99 -6.66
CA LEU A 65 -3.38 -8.03 -6.72
C LEU A 65 -3.90 -6.73 -7.36
N PRO A 66 -4.83 -6.79 -8.33
CA PRO A 66 -5.38 -5.59 -8.98
C PRO A 66 -6.36 -4.82 -8.08
N ALA A 67 -6.22 -4.91 -6.75
CA ALA A 67 -7.20 -4.43 -5.77
C ALA A 67 -7.45 -2.92 -5.90
N GLY A 68 -6.39 -2.12 -6.00
CA GLY A 68 -6.51 -0.66 -6.17
C GLY A 68 -7.09 -0.25 -7.53
N ASP A 69 -6.82 -1.01 -8.59
CA ASP A 69 -7.41 -0.75 -9.90
C ASP A 69 -8.89 -1.14 -9.93
N LEU A 70 -9.26 -2.31 -9.38
CA LEU A 70 -10.65 -2.72 -9.23
C LEU A 70 -11.44 -1.68 -8.43
N ALA A 71 -10.92 -1.23 -7.29
CA ALA A 71 -11.54 -0.22 -6.45
C ALA A 71 -11.75 1.12 -7.20
N ARG A 72 -10.76 1.55 -8.00
CA ARG A 72 -10.82 2.84 -8.69
C ARG A 72 -11.65 2.83 -9.97
N THR A 73 -11.65 1.74 -10.73
CA THR A 73 -12.26 1.69 -12.07
C THR A 73 -13.45 0.76 -12.16
N SER A 74 -13.30 -0.48 -11.69
CA SER A 74 -14.28 -1.55 -11.94
C SER A 74 -15.50 -1.46 -11.04
N LEU A 75 -15.35 -0.83 -9.87
CA LEU A 75 -16.47 -0.57 -8.95
C LEU A 75 -17.20 0.75 -9.22
N ARG A 76 -16.75 1.58 -10.18
CA ARG A 76 -17.43 2.85 -10.47
C ARG A 76 -18.86 2.59 -10.95
N GLY A 77 -19.82 3.19 -10.25
CA GLY A 77 -21.25 3.01 -10.53
C GLY A 77 -21.88 1.78 -9.87
N LEU A 78 -21.11 0.96 -9.14
CA LEU A 78 -21.63 -0.11 -8.30
C LEU A 78 -21.79 0.36 -6.85
N ASP A 79 -22.84 -0.12 -6.17
CA ASP A 79 -23.05 0.12 -4.74
C ASP A 79 -22.19 -0.83 -3.89
N CYS A 80 -20.88 -0.57 -3.83
CA CYS A 80 -19.96 -1.33 -2.99
C CYS A 80 -20.22 -1.02 -1.51
N ARG A 81 -20.71 -2.01 -0.75
CA ARG A 81 -21.04 -1.83 0.68
C ARG A 81 -19.95 -2.26 1.65
N THR A 82 -19.10 -3.20 1.25
CA THR A 82 -18.09 -3.80 2.14
C THR A 82 -16.86 -4.26 1.38
N ILE A 83 -15.68 -4.04 1.96
CA ILE A 83 -14.41 -4.64 1.53
C ILE A 83 -13.93 -5.58 2.63
N ARG A 84 -13.60 -6.82 2.27
CA ARG A 84 -12.91 -7.78 3.14
C ARG A 84 -11.63 -8.20 2.44
N ALA A 85 -10.51 -8.16 3.16
CA ALA A 85 -9.20 -8.42 2.57
C ALA A 85 -8.25 -9.08 3.57
N CYS A 86 -7.36 -9.92 3.03
CA CYS A 86 -6.15 -10.42 3.70
C CYS A 86 -4.93 -9.91 2.92
N PRO A 87 -4.61 -8.60 2.97
CA PRO A 87 -3.71 -7.97 2.00
C PRO A 87 -2.22 -8.08 2.39
N ASN A 88 -1.90 -8.79 3.47
CA ASN A 88 -0.55 -8.91 4.03
C ASN A 88 -0.08 -10.37 4.00
N GLY A 89 0.88 -10.66 3.13
CA GLY A 89 1.41 -12.00 2.92
C GLY A 89 2.20 -12.53 4.11
N THR A 90 3.03 -11.70 4.75
CA THR A 90 3.84 -12.06 5.92
C THR A 90 2.97 -12.51 7.10
N ALA A 91 1.99 -11.68 7.47
CA ALA A 91 1.06 -11.98 8.55
C ALA A 91 0.24 -13.24 8.24
N THR A 92 -0.28 -13.36 7.01
CA THR A 92 -1.04 -14.56 6.59
C THR A 92 -0.19 -15.81 6.71
N PHE A 93 1.04 -15.81 6.17
CA PHE A 93 1.95 -16.94 6.27
C PHE A 93 2.26 -17.32 7.72
N VAL A 94 2.53 -16.33 8.57
CA VAL A 94 2.81 -16.57 10.00
C VAL A 94 1.60 -17.18 10.70
N LEU A 95 0.39 -16.64 10.46
CA LEU A 95 -0.85 -17.17 11.03
C LEU A 95 -1.12 -18.61 10.57
N ASP A 96 -0.85 -18.94 9.32
CA ASP A 96 -0.99 -20.32 8.81
C ASP A 96 -0.05 -21.29 9.56
N ARG A 97 1.22 -20.90 9.80
CA ARG A 97 2.16 -21.74 10.56
C ARG A 97 1.74 -21.89 12.03
N LEU A 98 1.19 -20.83 12.63
CA LEU A 98 0.64 -20.90 13.99
C LEU A 98 -0.56 -21.86 14.06
N ALA A 99 -1.43 -21.84 13.06
CA ALA A 99 -2.57 -22.75 12.96
C ALA A 99 -2.14 -24.23 12.84
N GLU A 100 -0.95 -24.48 12.28
CA GLU A 100 -0.31 -25.80 12.24
C GLU A 100 0.42 -26.18 13.55
N GLY A 101 0.33 -25.35 14.59
CA GLY A 101 0.94 -25.59 15.91
C GLY A 101 2.41 -25.18 16.02
N ARG A 102 2.96 -24.40 15.08
CA ARG A 102 4.31 -23.84 15.20
C ARG A 102 4.35 -22.69 16.20
N THR A 103 5.52 -22.42 16.75
CA THR A 103 5.74 -21.21 17.56
C THR A 103 5.83 -19.97 16.68
N LEU A 104 5.52 -18.79 17.25
CA LEU A 104 5.68 -17.52 16.54
C LEU A 104 7.12 -17.32 16.04
N GLY A 105 8.12 -17.64 16.88
CA GLY A 105 9.52 -17.51 16.52
C GLY A 105 9.90 -18.37 15.31
N ASP A 106 9.42 -19.61 15.24
CA ASP A 106 9.70 -20.49 14.10
C ASP A 106 8.96 -20.07 12.83
N ALA A 107 7.72 -19.61 12.96
CA ALA A 107 6.94 -19.08 11.85
C ALA A 107 7.61 -17.85 11.22
N VAL A 108 8.07 -16.90 12.04
CA VAL A 108 8.78 -15.70 11.57
C VAL A 108 10.12 -16.07 10.95
N ARG A 109 10.86 -17.00 11.56
CA ARG A 109 12.14 -17.50 11.00
C ARG A 109 11.94 -18.14 9.63
N ALA A 110 10.91 -18.96 9.47
CA ALA A 110 10.56 -19.59 8.20
C ALA A 110 10.16 -18.54 7.14
N ALA A 111 9.35 -17.54 7.52
CA ALA A 111 8.98 -16.45 6.62
C ALA A 111 10.21 -15.68 6.11
N ARG A 112 11.20 -15.42 6.96
CA ARG A 112 12.46 -14.78 6.57
C ARG A 112 13.32 -15.65 5.66
N LEU A 113 13.44 -16.95 5.96
CA LEU A 113 14.20 -17.89 5.14
C LEU A 113 13.64 -18.00 3.71
N LEU A 114 12.32 -17.89 3.56
CA LEU A 114 11.63 -17.89 2.27
C LEU A 114 11.61 -16.52 1.57
N GLY A 115 12.17 -15.47 2.18
CA GLY A 115 12.11 -14.11 1.66
C GLY A 115 10.71 -13.49 1.67
N ILE A 116 9.77 -14.05 2.45
CA ILE A 116 8.42 -13.51 2.62
C ILE A 116 8.45 -12.32 3.58
N ALA A 117 9.20 -12.45 4.68
CA ALA A 117 9.37 -11.40 5.68
C ALA A 117 10.72 -10.70 5.52
N GLU A 118 10.71 -9.38 5.63
CA GLU A 118 11.92 -8.55 5.73
C GLU A 118 12.67 -8.80 7.05
N ALA A 119 13.86 -8.19 7.18
CA ALA A 119 14.66 -8.29 8.40
C ALA A 119 13.91 -7.79 9.66
N ASP A 120 13.10 -6.75 9.51
CA ASP A 120 12.17 -6.24 10.52
C ASP A 120 10.72 -6.35 10.02
N PRO A 121 9.97 -7.39 10.45
CA PRO A 121 8.58 -7.59 10.05
C PRO A 121 7.57 -6.92 11.01
N SER A 122 7.99 -5.97 11.84
CA SER A 122 7.14 -5.40 12.90
C SER A 122 5.82 -4.82 12.37
N ALA A 123 5.86 -4.07 11.26
CA ALA A 123 4.67 -3.48 10.65
C ALA A 123 3.70 -4.51 10.05
N ASP A 124 4.21 -5.69 9.66
CA ASP A 124 3.38 -6.78 9.16
C ASP A 124 2.68 -7.49 10.32
N LEU A 125 3.42 -7.80 11.39
CA LEU A 125 2.92 -8.56 12.54
C LEU A 125 2.04 -7.72 13.48
N SER A 126 2.24 -6.40 13.53
CA SER A 126 1.37 -5.48 14.28
C SER A 126 0.03 -5.22 13.58
N GLY A 127 -0.08 -5.54 12.29
CA GLY A 127 -1.23 -5.27 11.45
C GLY A 127 -1.25 -3.87 10.82
N GLU A 128 -0.24 -3.04 11.05
CA GLU A 128 -0.16 -1.68 10.49
C GLU A 128 -0.14 -1.65 8.96
N ASP A 129 0.57 -2.59 8.32
CA ASP A 129 0.58 -2.69 6.86
C ASP A 129 -0.82 -3.07 6.31
N SER A 130 -1.50 -4.01 6.97
CA SER A 130 -2.88 -4.37 6.61
C SER A 130 -3.83 -3.18 6.77
N ALA A 131 -3.76 -2.48 7.90
CA ALA A 131 -4.57 -1.28 8.15
C ALA A 131 -4.32 -0.21 7.08
N THR A 132 -3.06 0.02 6.70
CA THR A 132 -2.68 0.96 5.66
C THR A 132 -3.29 0.58 4.31
N LYS A 133 -3.15 -0.68 3.89
CA LYS A 133 -3.69 -1.16 2.61
C LYS A 133 -5.21 -1.07 2.56
N VAL A 134 -5.91 -1.44 3.64
CA VAL A 134 -7.38 -1.34 3.73
C VAL A 134 -7.83 0.11 3.69
N ARG A 135 -7.14 1.03 4.37
CA ARG A 135 -7.45 2.47 4.29
C ARG A 135 -7.29 3.02 2.87
N LEU A 136 -6.24 2.63 2.16
CA LEU A 136 -6.05 3.02 0.77
C LEU A 136 -7.14 2.46 -0.14
N LEU A 137 -7.53 1.19 0.04
CA LEU A 137 -8.62 0.58 -0.72
C LEU A 137 -9.96 1.27 -0.45
N ALA A 138 -10.26 1.57 0.81
CA ALA A 138 -11.45 2.31 1.20
C ALA A 138 -11.47 3.70 0.56
N ALA A 139 -10.34 4.41 0.60
CA ALA A 139 -10.21 5.73 0.00
C ALA A 139 -10.41 5.72 -1.53
N LEU A 140 -9.96 4.65 -2.20
CA LEU A 140 -10.17 4.48 -3.64
C LEU A 140 -11.62 4.13 -3.99
N ALA A 141 -12.31 3.37 -3.14
CA ALA A 141 -13.69 2.91 -3.38
C ALA A 141 -14.75 3.96 -3.02
N TRP A 142 -14.56 4.69 -1.91
CA TRP A 142 -15.56 5.60 -1.34
C TRP A 142 -15.12 7.07 -1.30
N GLY A 143 -13.90 7.38 -1.74
CA GLY A 143 -13.33 8.72 -1.65
C GLY A 143 -12.44 8.89 -0.41
N TRP A 144 -11.60 9.93 -0.47
CA TRP A 144 -10.60 10.26 0.54
C TRP A 144 -11.16 11.07 1.69
#